data_AF-A0A968GK38-F1
#
_entry.id   AF-A0A968GK38-F1
#
_cell.length_a   1.000
_cell.length_b   1.000
_cell.length_c   1.000
_cell.angle_alpha   90.00
_cell.angle_beta   90.00
_cell.angle_gamma   90.00
#
_symmetry.space_group_name_H-M   'P 1'
#
loop_
_entity.id
_entity.type
_entity.pdbx_description
1 polymer ?
#
loop_
_entity_poly.entity_id
_entity_poly.type
_entity_poly.pdbx_seq_one_letter_code
_entity_poly.pdbx_strand_id
1 'polypeptide(L)' 'MENIARYLMIGGIILFLVGGGVYLASKFGFPLGRLPGDIRIEGRNGSFYFPVTTSILISVILTIILNLIARFWNK' A
#
# COMPACT_ATOMS: atom_id res chain seq x y z
N MET A 1 -23.68 17.25 8.49
CA MET A 1 -23.87 15.94 7.81
C MET A 1 -22.83 15.70 6.72
N GLU A 2 -22.52 16.68 5.88
CA GLU A 2 -21.51 16.54 4.79
C GLU A 2 -20.11 16.12 5.27
N ASN A 3 -19.62 16.68 6.38
CA ASN A 3 -18.31 16.31 6.94
C ASN A 3 -18.26 14.84 7.39
N ILE A 4 -19.35 14.33 7.95
CA ILE A 4 -19.48 12.93 8.37
C ILE A 4 -19.47 12.02 7.16
N ALA A 5 -20.21 12.38 6.09
CA ALA A 5 -20.18 11.64 4.82
C ALA A 5 -18.79 11.63 4.17
N ARG A 6 -18.04 12.75 4.24
CA ARG A 6 -16.66 12.85 3.75
C ARG A 6 -15.71 11.93 4.52
N TYR A 7 -15.79 11.92 5.85
CA TYR A 7 -14.97 11.01 6.66
C TYR A 7 -15.30 9.54 6.43
N LEU A 8 -16.59 9.20 6.25
CA LEU A 8 -17.02 7.85 5.86
C LEU A 8 -16.44 7.42 4.51
N MET A 9 -16.47 8.31 3.50
CA MET A 9 -15.87 8.02 2.19
C MET A 9 -14.36 7.80 2.27
N ILE A 10 -13.63 8.65 3.01
CA ILE A 10 -12.18 8.49 3.19
C ILE A 10 -11.87 7.18 3.93
N GLY A 11 -12.60 6.88 5.00
CA GLY A 11 -12.46 5.64 5.75
C GLY A 11 -12.70 4.41 4.89
N GLY A 12 -13.74 4.43 4.04
CA GLY A 12 -14.05 3.34 3.10
C GLY A 12 -12.94 3.10 2.07
N ILE A 13 -12.34 4.17 1.52
CA ILE A 13 -11.20 4.05 0.60
C ILE A 13 -9.99 3.41 1.31
N ILE A 14 -9.69 3.84 2.53
CA ILE A 14 -8.59 3.27 3.31
C ILE A 14 -8.83 1.78 3.57
N LEU A 15 -10.05 1.42 3.98
CA LEU A 15 -10.42 0.03 4.28
C LEU A 15 -10.37 -0.85 3.02
N PHE A 16 -10.78 -0.32 1.87
CA PHE A 16 -10.68 -0.99 0.58
C PHE A 16 -9.22 -1.22 0.15
N LEU A 17 -8.35 -0.22 0.33
CA LEU A 17 -6.92 -0.36 0.02
C LEU A 17 -6.23 -1.38 0.93
N VAL A 18 -6.52 -1.35 2.24
CA VAL A 18 -5.97 -2.32 3.21
C VAL A 18 -6.49 -3.72 2.93
N GLY A 19 -7.81 -3.89 2.77
CA GLY A 19 -8.43 -5.17 2.48
C GLY A 19 -7.99 -5.74 1.12
N GLY A 20 -7.89 -4.89 0.10
CA GLY A 20 -7.35 -5.25 -1.21
C GLY A 20 -5.89 -5.71 -1.11
N GLY A 21 -5.06 -4.96 -0.38
CA GLY A 21 -3.67 -5.34 -0.12
C GLY A 21 -3.53 -6.71 0.57
N VAL A 22 -4.35 -6.98 1.59
CA VAL A 22 -4.37 -8.27 2.29
C VAL A 22 -4.91 -9.40 1.39
N TYR A 23 -5.94 -9.14 0.59
CA TYR A 23 -6.48 -10.12 -0.36
C TYR A 23 -5.47 -10.47 -1.46
N LEU A 24 -4.80 -9.48 -2.03
CA LEU A 24 -3.70 -9.67 -2.97
C LEU A 24 -2.53 -10.42 -2.31
N ALA A 25 -2.18 -10.07 -1.07
CA ALA A 25 -1.18 -10.78 -0.28
C ALA A 25 -1.53 -12.28 -0.16
N SER A 26 -2.78 -12.59 0.20
CA SER A 26 -3.24 -13.97 0.40
C SER A 26 -3.41 -14.75 -0.92
N LYS A 27 -3.96 -14.13 -1.97
CA LYS A 27 -4.27 -14.79 -3.25
C LYS A 27 -3.04 -15.21 -4.04
N PHE A 28 -1.98 -14.42 -4.00
CA PHE A 28 -0.74 -14.73 -4.68
C PHE A 28 0.19 -15.64 -3.86
N GLY A 29 -0.31 -16.16 -2.72
CA GLY A 29 0.44 -17.10 -1.89
C GLY A 29 1.66 -16.46 -1.24
N PHE A 30 1.59 -15.17 -0.91
CA PHE A 30 2.67 -14.49 -0.21
C PHE A 30 2.74 -15.01 1.22
N PRO A 31 3.79 -15.77 1.61
CA PRO A 31 4.20 -15.68 3.00
C PRO A 31 4.53 -14.21 3.22
N LEU A 32 3.92 -13.57 4.22
CA LEU A 32 4.20 -12.20 4.65
C LEU A 32 5.71 -11.89 4.47
N GLY A 33 6.07 -11.17 3.39
CA GLY A 33 7.47 -10.85 3.03
C GLY A 33 8.12 -11.47 1.77
N ARG A 34 7.38 -11.97 0.76
CA ARG A 34 7.98 -12.44 -0.52
C ARG A 34 7.26 -11.97 -1.80
N LEU A 35 7.12 -10.66 -2.07
CA LEU A 35 6.53 -10.19 -3.33
C LEU A 35 7.40 -10.55 -4.57
N PRO A 36 6.84 -10.96 -5.73
CA PRO A 36 7.60 -11.10 -6.97
C PRO A 36 8.07 -9.70 -7.36
N GLY A 37 9.38 -9.53 -7.44
CA GLY A 37 10.02 -8.23 -7.64
C GLY A 37 10.71 -7.69 -6.38
N ASP A 38 10.44 -8.25 -5.19
CA ASP A 38 11.26 -8.00 -4.01
C ASP A 38 12.50 -8.90 -4.07
N ILE A 39 13.68 -8.29 -4.14
CA ILE A 39 14.95 -8.99 -4.30
C ILE A 39 15.34 -9.55 -2.93
N ARG A 40 15.17 -10.86 -2.74
CA ARG A 40 15.63 -11.55 -1.54
C ARG A 40 16.79 -12.47 -1.89
N ILE A 41 17.97 -12.15 -1.37
CA ILE A 41 19.18 -12.97 -1.51
C ILE A 41 19.38 -13.66 -0.16
N GLU A 42 19.04 -14.94 -0.09
CA GLU A 42 19.31 -15.80 1.07
C GLU A 42 20.65 -16.52 0.86
N GLY A 43 21.67 -16.15 1.64
CA GLY A 43 22.97 -16.80 1.68
C GLY A 43 23.17 -17.62 2.96
N ARG A 44 24.20 -18.47 2.99
CA ARG A 44 24.49 -19.41 4.09
C ARG A 44 24.75 -18.74 5.46
N ASN A 45 25.19 -17.48 5.47
CA ASN A 45 25.48 -16.69 6.68
C ASN A 45 24.70 -15.37 6.78
N GLY A 46 23.74 -15.09 5.88
CA GLY A 46 23.03 -13.81 5.90
C GLY A 46 21.89 -13.71 4.90
N SER A 47 20.86 -12.94 5.25
CA SER A 47 19.71 -12.67 4.38
C SER A 47 19.63 -11.18 4.03
N PHE A 48 19.63 -10.85 2.74
CA PHE A 48 19.37 -9.50 2.25
C PHE A 48 17.99 -9.43 1.61
N TYR A 49 17.16 -8.48 2.02
CA TYR A 49 15.80 -8.27 1.52
C TYR A 49 15.66 -6.84 1.01
N PHE A 50 15.31 -6.69 -0.26
CA PHE A 50 15.13 -5.40 -0.92
C PHE A 50 13.72 -5.28 -1.51
N PRO A 51 12.80 -4.60 -0.81
CA PRO A 51 11.38 -4.59 -1.15
C PRO A 51 11.02 -3.54 -2.23
N VAL A 52 11.55 -3.69 -3.44
CA VAL A 52 11.36 -2.73 -4.55
C VAL A 52 9.88 -2.52 -4.87
N THR A 53 9.13 -3.61 -4.97
CA THR A 53 7.73 -3.56 -5.41
C THR A 53 6.88 -2.90 -4.34
N THR A 54 7.14 -3.23 -3.08
CA THR A 54 6.47 -2.63 -1.94
C THR A 54 6.74 -1.13 -1.84
N SER A 55 8.00 -0.70 -2.00
CA SER A 55 8.37 0.72 -1.97
C SER A 55 7.70 1.53 -3.09
N ILE A 56 7.63 0.98 -4.30
CA ILE A 56 6.95 1.63 -5.43
C ILE A 56 5.44 1.73 -5.15
N LEU A 57 4.81 0.66 -4.69
CA LEU A 57 3.39 0.63 -4.40
C LEU A 57 3.01 1.68 -3.34
N ILE A 58 3.78 1.72 -2.23
CA ILE A 58 3.61 2.71 -1.17
C ILE A 58 3.77 4.12 -1.72
N SER A 59 4.81 4.37 -2.53
CA SER A 59 5.07 5.68 -3.13
C SER A 59 3.91 6.16 -4.01
N VAL A 60 3.36 5.29 -4.87
CA VAL A 60 2.22 5.62 -5.73
C VAL A 60 0.97 5.92 -4.90
N ILE A 61 0.65 5.08 -3.92
CA ILE A 61 -0.50 5.28 -3.03
C ILE A 61 -0.36 6.61 -2.28
N LEU A 62 0.80 6.87 -1.70
CA LEU A 62 1.07 8.09 -0.94
C LEU A 62 0.99 9.33 -1.84
N THR A 63 1.50 9.24 -3.07
CA THR A 63 1.41 10.31 -4.07
C THR A 63 -0.04 10.62 -4.42
N ILE A 64 -0.88 9.59 -4.64
CA ILE A 64 -2.31 9.77 -4.94
C ILE A 64 -3.02 10.43 -3.75
N ILE A 65 -2.78 9.97 -2.53
CA ILE A 65 -3.39 10.53 -1.32
C ILE A 65 -2.98 11.99 -1.13
N LEU A 66 -1.67 12.28 -1.18
CA LEU A 66 -1.15 13.65 -1.01
C LEU A 66 -1.66 14.59 -2.11
N ASN A 67 -1.73 14.12 -3.35
CA ASN A 67 -2.27 14.91 -4.46
C ASN A 67 -3.77 15.19 -4.27
N LEU A 68 -4.55 14.19 -3.82
CA LEU A 68 -5.96 14.39 -3.49
C LEU A 68 -6.12 15.44 -2.39
N ILE A 69 -5.37 15.31 -1.28
CA ILE A 69 -5.41 16.26 -0.16
C ILE A 69 -5.01 17.66 -0.63
N ALA A 70 -3.89 17.78 -1.36
CA ALA A 70 -3.43 19.06 -1.89
C ALA A 70 -4.47 19.70 -2.82
N ARG A 71 -5.11 18.90 -3.68
CA ARG A 71 -6.17 19.38 -4.59
C ARG A 71 -7.43 19.81 -3.83
N PHE A 72 -7.77 19.14 -2.72
CA PHE A 72 -8.88 19.55 -1.86
C PHE A 72 -8.54 20.75 -0.97
N TRP A 73 -7.26 21.00 -0.65
CA TRP A 73 -6.81 22.17 0.11
C TRP A 73 -6.75 23.42 -0.78
N ASN A 74 -6.37 23.27 -2.06
CA ASN A 74 -6.29 24.37 -3.02
C ASN A 74 -7.65 24.83 -3.59
N LYS A 75 -8.76 24.44 -2.96
CA LYS A 75 -10.12 24.78 -3.37
C LYS A 75 -10.90 25.29 -2.17
#